data_AF-A0A7C2UU25-F1
#
_entry.id   AF-A0A7C2UU25-F1
#
_cell.length_a   1.000
_cell.length_b   1.000
_cell.length_c   1.000
_cell.angle_alpha   90.00
_cell.angle_beta   90.00
_cell.angle_gamma   90.00
#
_symmetry.space_group_name_H-M   'P 1'
#
loop_
_entity.id
_entity.type
_entity.pdbx_description
1 polymer ?
#
loop_
_entity_poly.entity_id
_entity_poly.type
_entity_poly.pdbx_seq_one_letter_code
_entity_poly.pdbx_strand_id
1 'polypeptide(L)'
;MPKPLSVGALLRWVAIAGMACLPATPLGCSRPAQHTAVPCTIKVRAGEPLQEALDRASPGAVVCLGAGTWEENVRVTKPVTLCGEGPKRTILRSAGLAEPVIAVGPLSEPGEVVISGITCTGAAGSCADPTGCAHGLLIRGDARVSVYDCTFSENVADGIQVRDAARVALNGVKSVGNGSYGLRVREGGEVTGIDSSLVGNRTGGIWLSDRSRLDLVRSEVTGSDRMGLWIRDEATVTGKGIRVSDNGSHGIWAQGQARVSLSESAISANADTGLVLEGGGRVTLIGCRIERAWDGIYAGGTTQLRVEGGTIADSRWDGIRVGGSARAEIVGCTIRGGGGSGVCVVGSAEVEVRDSRIESWPIGVLSLAVLPLRGEGNDMAANGVDLVGNVPGTLRTPRLAPSVSEARFPDPQY
;
A
#
# COMPACT_ATOMS: atom_id res chain seq x y z
N MET A 1 -15.24 32.61 -48.02
CA MET A 1 -15.80 31.46 -48.78
C MET A 1 -14.62 30.62 -49.23
N PRO A 2 -14.53 29.36 -48.77
CA PRO A 2 -15.13 28.25 -49.51
C PRO A 2 -15.88 27.22 -48.62
N LYS A 3 -16.76 26.45 -49.27
CA LYS A 3 -17.44 25.19 -48.85
C LYS A 3 -17.17 24.16 -49.96
N PRO A 4 -17.55 22.87 -49.86
CA PRO A 4 -17.42 21.87 -48.77
C PRO A 4 -16.89 20.51 -49.33
N LEU A 5 -16.92 19.43 -48.52
CA LEU A 5 -17.01 17.96 -48.80
C LEU A 5 -16.22 17.25 -47.66
N SER A 6 -16.78 16.57 -46.65
CA SER A 6 -17.79 15.52 -46.47
C SER A 6 -17.32 14.08 -46.69
N VAL A 7 -17.64 13.25 -45.67
CA VAL A 7 -17.73 11.76 -45.64
C VAL A 7 -16.38 11.03 -45.47
N GLY A 8 -16.19 10.09 -44.54
CA GLY A 8 -17.04 9.44 -43.55
C GLY A 8 -16.19 8.47 -42.72
N ALA A 9 -16.50 8.27 -41.44
CA ALA A 9 -16.89 6.99 -40.80
C ALA A 9 -16.23 7.01 -39.40
N LEU A 10 -16.78 6.56 -38.28
CA LEU A 10 -18.03 5.88 -37.95
C LEU A 10 -18.26 6.13 -36.45
N LEU A 11 -19.42 6.67 -36.06
CA LEU A 11 -19.92 6.60 -34.69
C LEU A 11 -20.47 5.19 -34.41
N ARG A 12 -20.24 4.65 -33.21
CA ARG A 12 -21.20 3.75 -32.53
C ARG A 12 -21.26 4.04 -31.01
N TRP A 13 -22.32 4.75 -30.57
CA TRP A 13 -23.42 4.35 -29.65
C TRP A 13 -22.98 3.98 -28.21
N VAL A 14 -23.22 4.81 -27.18
CA VAL A 14 -24.48 5.15 -26.45
C VAL A 14 -25.14 3.97 -25.72
N ALA A 15 -24.91 3.95 -24.40
CA ALA A 15 -25.87 3.93 -23.28
C ALA A 15 -27.12 3.00 -23.23
N ILE A 16 -27.27 2.41 -22.02
CA ILE A 16 -28.47 1.96 -21.29
C ILE A 16 -29.07 0.56 -21.59
N ALA A 17 -28.98 -0.31 -20.58
CA ALA A 17 -30.06 -1.17 -20.05
C ALA A 17 -29.52 -1.81 -18.75
N GLY A 18 -30.24 -2.02 -17.67
CA GLY A 18 -31.65 -1.90 -17.35
C GLY A 18 -31.83 -2.53 -15.96
N MET A 19 -32.45 -1.79 -15.06
CA MET A 19 -32.79 -2.22 -13.71
C MET A 19 -33.97 -3.20 -13.81
N ALA A 20 -33.75 -4.46 -13.39
CA ALA A 20 -34.82 -5.45 -13.24
C ALA A 20 -34.64 -6.17 -11.90
N CYS A 21 -35.58 -5.93 -10.98
CA CYS A 21 -35.80 -6.72 -9.78
C CYS A 21 -36.31 -8.13 -10.13
N LEU A 22 -35.55 -9.16 -9.77
CA LEU A 22 -36.03 -10.55 -9.55
C LEU A 22 -35.11 -11.20 -8.48
N PRO A 23 -35.60 -12.21 -7.72
CA PRO A 23 -35.23 -12.43 -6.33
C PRO A 23 -33.85 -13.06 -6.12
N ALA A 24 -33.27 -12.72 -4.96
CA ALA A 24 -32.00 -13.21 -4.47
C ALA A 24 -31.95 -14.75 -4.38
N THR A 25 -31.25 -15.37 -5.32
CA THR A 25 -30.61 -16.67 -5.11
C THR A 25 -29.22 -16.43 -4.53
N PRO A 26 -28.82 -17.11 -3.44
CA PRO A 26 -27.52 -16.89 -2.83
C PRO A 26 -26.46 -17.41 -3.81
N LEU A 27 -25.78 -16.50 -4.50
CA LEU A 27 -24.54 -16.81 -5.20
C LEU A 27 -23.55 -17.27 -4.15
N GLY A 28 -23.34 -18.58 -4.14
CA GLY A 28 -22.44 -19.27 -3.25
C GLY A 28 -21.05 -18.66 -3.29
N CYS A 29 -20.38 -18.73 -2.15
CA CYS A 29 -18.98 -18.43 -1.98
C CYS A 29 -18.18 -18.90 -3.20
N SER A 30 -17.69 -17.95 -3.99
CA SER A 30 -16.68 -18.22 -5.00
C SER A 30 -15.48 -18.79 -4.25
N ARG A 31 -15.32 -20.11 -4.31
CA ARG A 31 -14.12 -20.81 -3.84
C ARG A 31 -12.90 -20.15 -4.49
N PRO A 32 -11.80 -19.92 -3.74
CA PRO A 32 -10.53 -19.63 -4.39
C PRO A 32 -10.25 -20.76 -5.38
N ALA A 33 -9.85 -20.38 -6.60
CA ALA A 33 -9.54 -21.32 -7.66
C ALA A 33 -8.53 -22.35 -7.13
N GLN A 34 -8.99 -23.58 -6.93
CA GLN A 34 -8.10 -24.70 -6.65
C GLN A 34 -7.15 -24.80 -7.84
N HIS A 35 -5.87 -24.54 -7.61
CA HIS A 35 -4.82 -24.84 -8.58
C HIS A 35 -5.02 -26.28 -9.04
N THR A 36 -5.37 -26.45 -10.31
CA THR A 36 -5.34 -27.75 -10.98
C THR A 36 -3.94 -28.32 -10.77
N ALA A 37 -3.85 -29.47 -10.08
CA ALA A 37 -2.58 -30.10 -9.76
C ALA A 37 -1.84 -30.44 -11.07
N VAL A 38 -0.87 -29.60 -11.43
CA VAL A 38 -0.01 -29.86 -12.60
C VAL A 38 0.84 -31.07 -12.26
N PRO A 39 0.89 -32.11 -13.13
CA PRO A 39 1.62 -33.33 -12.82
C PRO A 39 3.11 -33.07 -12.66
N CYS A 40 3.71 -33.63 -11.61
CA CYS A 40 5.13 -33.52 -11.32
C CYS A 40 5.97 -34.14 -12.44
N THR A 41 6.91 -33.39 -13.01
CA THR A 41 7.95 -33.89 -13.92
C THR A 41 9.08 -34.52 -13.13
N ILE A 42 9.48 -33.89 -12.03
CA ILE A 42 10.56 -34.31 -11.15
C ILE A 42 10.01 -34.32 -9.71
N LYS A 43 10.32 -35.36 -8.95
CA LYS A 43 10.00 -35.44 -7.52
C LYS A 43 11.30 -35.46 -6.74
N VAL A 44 11.40 -34.61 -5.73
CA VAL A 44 12.59 -34.46 -4.88
C VAL A 44 12.17 -34.69 -3.44
N ARG A 45 12.82 -35.63 -2.76
CA ARG A 45 12.58 -35.92 -1.34
C ARG A 45 13.43 -35.01 -0.47
N ALA A 46 13.02 -34.82 0.78
CA ALA A 46 13.85 -34.13 1.76
C ALA A 46 15.18 -34.89 1.95
N GLY A 47 16.29 -34.15 1.93
CA GLY A 47 17.65 -34.70 1.97
C GLY A 47 18.27 -34.99 0.59
N GLU A 48 17.51 -34.98 -0.49
CA GLU A 48 18.06 -34.96 -1.85
C GLU A 48 18.44 -33.52 -2.25
N PRO A 49 19.54 -33.31 -3.00
CA PRO A 49 20.00 -31.99 -3.39
C PRO A 49 19.01 -31.36 -4.38
N LEU A 50 18.38 -30.26 -3.97
CA LEU A 50 17.38 -29.57 -4.78
C LEU A 50 18.06 -28.81 -5.93
N GLN A 51 19.23 -28.21 -5.70
CA GLN A 51 19.94 -27.53 -6.78
C GLN A 51 20.27 -28.49 -7.94
N GLU A 52 20.73 -29.72 -7.66
CA GLU A 52 20.99 -30.69 -8.73
C GLU A 52 19.73 -31.07 -9.51
N ALA A 53 18.59 -31.22 -8.83
CA ALA A 53 17.32 -31.52 -9.48
C ALA A 53 16.90 -30.38 -10.42
N LEU A 54 17.11 -29.13 -10.00
CA LEU A 54 16.89 -27.94 -10.81
C LEU A 54 17.86 -27.85 -11.99
N ASP A 55 19.14 -28.16 -11.76
CA ASP A 55 20.16 -28.13 -12.82
C ASP A 55 19.83 -29.12 -13.93
N ARG A 56 19.38 -30.33 -13.57
CA ARG A 56 18.94 -31.36 -14.53
C ARG A 56 17.57 -31.09 -15.17
N ALA A 57 16.74 -30.25 -14.54
CA ALA A 57 15.40 -29.97 -15.04
C ALA A 57 15.44 -29.26 -16.41
N SER A 58 14.59 -29.69 -17.34
CA SER A 58 14.35 -28.90 -18.55
C SER A 58 13.54 -27.63 -18.22
N PRO A 59 13.70 -26.53 -18.97
CA PRO A 59 12.80 -25.39 -18.88
C PRO A 59 11.32 -25.82 -18.95
N GLY A 60 10.49 -25.25 -18.09
CA GLY A 60 9.07 -25.59 -17.94
C GLY A 60 8.79 -26.82 -17.04
N ALA A 61 9.80 -27.51 -16.53
CA ALA A 61 9.59 -28.66 -15.66
C ALA A 61 8.87 -28.30 -14.35
N VAL A 62 8.06 -29.25 -13.86
CA VAL A 62 7.42 -29.18 -12.54
C VAL A 62 8.21 -30.02 -11.56
N VAL A 63 8.89 -29.36 -10.63
CA VAL A 63 9.69 -29.95 -9.56
C VAL A 63 8.86 -29.95 -8.28
N CYS A 64 8.41 -31.14 -7.89
CA CYS A 64 7.63 -31.34 -6.68
C CYS A 64 8.54 -31.73 -5.51
N LEU A 65 8.48 -30.93 -4.45
CA LEU A 65 9.18 -31.15 -3.20
C LEU A 65 8.25 -31.89 -2.25
N GLY A 66 8.74 -32.98 -1.66
CA GLY A 66 8.00 -33.72 -0.64
C GLY A 66 7.73 -32.89 0.62
N ALA A 67 7.26 -33.53 1.68
CA ALA A 67 7.33 -32.94 3.03
C ALA A 67 8.72 -33.13 3.64
N GLY A 68 9.20 -32.13 4.38
CA GLY A 68 10.46 -32.15 5.12
C GLY A 68 11.14 -30.78 5.18
N THR A 69 12.42 -30.80 5.53
CA THR A 69 13.29 -29.62 5.54
C THR A 69 14.45 -29.84 4.58
N TRP A 70 14.70 -28.88 3.69
CA TRP A 70 15.87 -28.81 2.81
C TRP A 70 16.79 -27.74 3.38
N GLU A 71 18.04 -28.10 3.67
CA GLU A 71 19.07 -27.17 4.12
C GLU A 71 19.97 -26.82 2.93
N GLU A 72 19.57 -25.80 2.17
CA GLU A 72 20.24 -25.41 0.93
C GLU A 72 19.87 -23.96 0.54
N ASN A 73 20.74 -23.32 -0.24
CA ASN A 73 20.46 -22.07 -0.93
C ASN A 73 20.30 -22.37 -2.41
N VAL A 74 19.15 -21.98 -2.98
CA VAL A 74 18.74 -22.45 -4.31
C VAL A 74 18.76 -21.31 -5.31
N ARG A 75 19.32 -21.57 -6.50
CA ARG A 75 19.34 -20.64 -7.63
C ARG A 75 18.47 -21.17 -8.76
N VAL A 76 17.49 -20.36 -9.17
CA VAL A 76 16.59 -20.62 -10.28
C VAL A 76 16.92 -19.68 -11.42
N THR A 77 17.56 -20.22 -12.45
CA THR A 77 18.07 -19.46 -13.61
C THR A 77 17.33 -19.79 -14.91
N LYS A 78 16.28 -20.60 -14.86
CA LYS A 78 15.44 -20.97 -16.00
C LYS A 78 13.98 -21.12 -15.56
N PRO A 79 13.01 -20.99 -16.48
CA PRO A 79 11.60 -21.16 -16.17
C PRO A 79 11.32 -22.56 -15.61
N VAL A 80 10.77 -22.67 -14.41
CA VAL A 80 10.39 -23.94 -13.75
C VAL A 80 9.25 -23.70 -12.76
N THR A 81 8.54 -24.76 -12.40
CA THR A 81 7.57 -24.72 -11.30
C THR A 81 8.12 -25.50 -10.10
N LEU A 82 8.26 -24.82 -8.95
CA LEU A 82 8.58 -25.41 -7.65
C LEU A 82 7.29 -25.57 -6.84
N CYS A 83 6.92 -26.82 -6.54
CA CYS A 83 5.70 -27.15 -5.80
C CYS A 83 6.03 -27.89 -4.51
N GLY A 84 5.80 -27.26 -3.36
CA GLY A 84 5.79 -27.93 -2.06
C GLY A 84 4.44 -28.55 -1.72
N GLU A 85 4.42 -29.39 -0.68
CA GLU A 85 3.21 -29.98 -0.11
C GLU A 85 2.49 -29.06 0.90
N GLY A 86 2.82 -27.76 0.88
CA GLY A 86 2.25 -26.70 1.71
C GLY A 86 3.28 -26.10 2.67
N PRO A 87 3.11 -24.83 3.07
CA PRO A 87 4.15 -24.07 3.79
C PRO A 87 4.51 -24.66 5.15
N LYS A 88 3.60 -25.42 5.79
CA LYS A 88 3.88 -26.12 7.04
C LYS A 88 4.62 -27.45 6.89
N ARG A 89 4.69 -27.97 5.66
CA ARG A 89 5.19 -29.31 5.35
C ARG A 89 6.47 -29.26 4.53
N THR A 90 6.64 -28.27 3.67
CA THR A 90 7.83 -28.10 2.83
C THR A 90 8.62 -26.86 3.26
N ILE A 91 9.76 -27.04 3.91
CA ILE A 91 10.57 -25.95 4.48
C ILE A 91 11.95 -25.91 3.82
N LEU A 92 12.26 -24.86 3.09
CA LEU A 92 13.62 -24.54 2.65
C LEU A 92 14.27 -23.63 3.70
N ARG A 93 15.34 -24.13 4.31
CA ARG A 93 16.15 -23.41 5.30
C ARG A 93 17.49 -23.09 4.67
N SER A 94 17.95 -21.84 4.80
CA SER A 94 19.28 -21.44 4.33
C SER A 94 20.37 -22.29 4.97
N ALA A 95 21.35 -22.73 4.17
CA ALA A 95 22.55 -23.42 4.64
C ALA A 95 23.80 -22.51 4.64
N GLY A 96 23.82 -21.51 3.75
CA GLY A 96 24.87 -20.52 3.58
C GLY A 96 24.62 -19.21 4.32
N LEU A 97 25.71 -18.46 4.51
CA LEU A 97 25.68 -17.11 5.05
C LEU A 97 25.69 -16.08 3.91
N ALA A 98 25.04 -14.95 4.14
CA ALA A 98 24.93 -13.83 3.21
C ALA A 98 24.32 -14.21 1.84
N GLU A 99 23.52 -15.27 1.81
CA GLU A 99 22.82 -15.72 0.61
C GLU A 99 21.31 -15.80 0.87
N PRO A 100 20.48 -15.55 -0.17
CA PRO A 100 19.05 -15.76 -0.06
C PRO A 100 18.72 -17.26 -0.03
N VAL A 101 17.59 -17.65 0.58
CA VAL A 101 17.13 -19.05 0.53
C VAL A 101 16.84 -19.46 -0.91
N ILE A 102 16.12 -18.61 -1.66
CA ILE A 102 15.91 -18.77 -3.11
C ILE A 102 16.33 -17.49 -3.82
N ALA A 103 17.18 -17.61 -4.84
CA ALA A 103 17.48 -16.57 -5.81
C ALA A 103 16.89 -16.92 -7.18
N VAL A 104 16.02 -16.07 -7.71
CA VAL A 104 15.46 -16.18 -9.06
C VAL A 104 16.06 -15.10 -9.94
N GLY A 105 16.60 -15.53 -11.09
CA GLY A 105 17.05 -14.64 -12.14
C GLY A 105 18.54 -14.22 -12.06
N PRO A 106 19.08 -13.65 -13.16
CA PRO A 106 18.43 -13.51 -14.47
C PRO A 106 18.13 -14.89 -15.10
N LEU A 107 17.07 -14.97 -15.92
CA LEU A 107 16.67 -16.22 -16.56
C LEU A 107 17.46 -16.41 -17.87
N SER A 108 17.79 -17.66 -18.19
CA SER A 108 18.51 -18.04 -19.42
C SER A 108 17.65 -17.90 -20.68
N GLU A 109 16.32 -17.94 -20.52
CA GLU A 109 15.35 -17.87 -21.59
C GLU A 109 14.02 -17.29 -21.09
N PRO A 110 13.18 -16.73 -21.98
CA PRO A 110 11.88 -16.20 -21.59
C PRO A 110 10.96 -17.29 -21.00
N GLY A 111 10.31 -16.96 -19.88
CA GLY A 111 9.30 -17.81 -19.29
C GLY A 111 8.97 -17.36 -17.87
N GLU A 112 8.18 -18.19 -17.18
CA GLU A 112 7.72 -17.91 -15.83
C GLU A 112 8.28 -18.95 -14.85
N VAL A 113 8.69 -18.46 -13.68
CA VAL A 113 8.98 -19.30 -12.52
C VAL A 113 7.77 -19.29 -11.60
N VAL A 114 7.28 -20.47 -11.23
CA VAL A 114 6.18 -20.60 -10.26
C VAL A 114 6.73 -21.21 -8.99
N ILE A 115 6.43 -20.62 -7.83
CA ILE A 115 6.81 -21.13 -6.51
C ILE A 115 5.54 -21.27 -5.69
N SER A 116 5.25 -22.46 -5.18
CA SER A 116 4.02 -22.70 -4.43
C SER A 116 4.20 -23.59 -3.21
N GLY A 117 3.51 -23.26 -2.13
CA GLY A 117 3.38 -24.14 -0.95
C GLY A 117 4.70 -24.40 -0.22
N ILE A 118 5.61 -23.43 -0.17
CA ILE A 118 6.95 -23.55 0.42
C ILE A 118 7.15 -22.49 1.51
N THR A 119 7.81 -22.87 2.61
CA THR A 119 8.38 -21.90 3.56
C THR A 119 9.86 -21.69 3.27
N CYS A 120 10.30 -20.43 3.16
CA CYS A 120 11.72 -20.04 3.06
C CYS A 120 12.16 -19.33 4.34
N THR A 121 13.14 -19.89 5.05
CA THR A 121 13.49 -19.44 6.40
C THR A 121 14.99 -19.47 6.70
N GLY A 122 15.40 -18.69 7.70
CA GLY A 122 16.70 -18.82 8.34
C GLY A 122 17.89 -18.31 7.52
N ALA A 123 17.65 -17.51 6.48
CA ALA A 123 18.75 -16.81 5.82
C ALA A 123 19.47 -15.90 6.82
N ALA A 124 20.78 -16.09 6.97
CA ALA A 124 21.60 -15.42 7.96
C ALA A 124 22.88 -14.83 7.35
N GLY A 125 23.60 -14.01 8.12
CA GLY A 125 24.83 -13.34 7.69
C GLY A 125 24.65 -11.86 7.37
N SER A 126 25.77 -11.14 7.33
CA SER A 126 25.76 -9.71 7.01
C SER A 126 25.43 -9.47 5.54
N CYS A 127 24.57 -8.50 5.29
CA CYS A 127 24.21 -8.08 3.94
C CYS A 127 25.34 -7.27 3.31
N ALA A 128 25.88 -7.77 2.21
CA ALA A 128 26.79 -7.03 1.33
C ALA A 128 26.09 -6.85 -0.03
N ASP A 129 25.14 -5.92 -0.08
CA ASP A 129 24.47 -5.49 -1.32
C ASP A 129 25.52 -4.92 -2.29
N PRO A 130 25.57 -5.33 -3.58
CA PRO A 130 24.61 -6.17 -4.31
C PRO A 130 24.96 -7.65 -4.40
N THR A 131 26.08 -8.06 -3.82
CA THR A 131 26.69 -9.39 -3.96
C THR A 131 25.97 -10.51 -3.22
N GLY A 132 25.35 -10.23 -2.08
CA GLY A 132 24.66 -11.25 -1.30
C GLY A 132 23.99 -10.68 -0.05
N CYS A 133 22.70 -10.96 0.08
CA CYS A 133 21.88 -10.54 1.22
C CYS A 133 21.00 -11.72 1.64
N ALA A 134 20.83 -11.85 2.94
CA ALA A 134 20.15 -12.96 3.61
C ALA A 134 18.62 -12.86 3.48
N HIS A 135 18.09 -12.88 2.26
CA HIS A 135 16.66 -12.79 1.95
C HIS A 135 15.96 -14.15 2.00
N GLY A 136 14.65 -14.16 2.26
CA GLY A 136 13.85 -15.36 2.01
C GLY A 136 13.76 -15.67 0.50
N LEU A 137 13.46 -14.65 -0.30
CA LEU A 137 13.40 -14.73 -1.76
C LEU A 137 13.98 -13.48 -2.39
N LEU A 138 14.95 -13.65 -3.29
CA LEU A 138 15.50 -12.59 -4.12
C LEU A 138 15.09 -12.82 -5.58
N ILE A 139 14.47 -11.83 -6.21
CA ILE A 139 14.07 -11.86 -7.63
C ILE A 139 14.69 -10.66 -8.33
N ARG A 140 15.40 -10.90 -9.45
CA ARG A 140 16.19 -9.89 -10.16
C ARG A 140 16.19 -10.08 -11.67
N GLY A 141 16.79 -9.15 -12.40
CA GLY A 141 16.77 -9.11 -13.86
C GLY A 141 15.38 -8.78 -14.41
N ASP A 142 14.94 -9.48 -15.44
CA ASP A 142 13.62 -9.36 -16.06
C ASP A 142 12.69 -10.55 -15.75
N ALA A 143 13.02 -11.30 -14.69
CA ALA A 143 12.33 -12.53 -14.31
C ALA A 143 10.83 -12.29 -14.04
N ARG A 144 10.00 -13.21 -14.54
CA ARG A 144 8.57 -13.29 -14.23
C ARG A 144 8.35 -14.41 -13.22
N VAL A 145 7.79 -14.08 -12.06
CA VAL A 145 7.64 -15.03 -10.95
C VAL A 145 6.24 -14.97 -10.35
N SER A 146 5.57 -16.11 -10.22
CA SER A 146 4.32 -16.23 -9.48
C SER A 146 4.52 -17.05 -8.21
N VAL A 147 4.10 -16.51 -7.07
CA VAL A 147 4.30 -17.08 -5.74
C VAL A 147 2.95 -17.31 -5.06
N TYR A 148 2.67 -18.56 -4.71
CA TYR A 148 1.37 -19.00 -4.18
C TYR A 148 1.50 -19.70 -2.82
N ASP A 149 0.76 -19.25 -1.82
CA ASP A 149 0.66 -19.93 -0.51
C ASP A 149 2.03 -20.22 0.14
N CYS A 150 3.00 -19.32 -0.08
CA CYS A 150 4.34 -19.43 0.48
C CYS A 150 4.49 -18.59 1.75
N THR A 151 5.44 -18.98 2.61
CA THR A 151 5.82 -18.20 3.80
C THR A 151 7.30 -17.84 3.76
N PHE A 152 7.63 -16.58 4.01
CA PHE A 152 9.00 -16.08 4.12
C PHE A 152 9.20 -15.54 5.54
N SER A 153 9.98 -16.26 6.35
CA SER A 153 10.06 -15.95 7.79
C SER A 153 11.47 -16.05 8.36
N GLU A 154 11.72 -15.30 9.42
CA GLU A 154 12.96 -15.41 10.21
C GLU A 154 14.24 -15.26 9.36
N ASN A 155 14.19 -14.44 8.31
CA ASN A 155 15.35 -14.11 7.49
C ASN A 155 16.00 -12.83 8.02
N VAL A 156 17.33 -12.76 8.08
CA VAL A 156 18.04 -11.59 8.62
C VAL A 156 17.81 -10.32 7.79
N ALA A 157 17.64 -10.46 6.47
CA ALA A 157 17.33 -9.36 5.57
C ALA A 157 15.81 -9.27 5.30
N ASP A 158 15.43 -8.97 4.06
CA ASP A 158 14.02 -8.93 3.66
C ASP A 158 13.40 -10.33 3.54
N GLY A 159 12.11 -10.47 3.80
CA GLY A 159 11.38 -11.70 3.45
C GLY A 159 11.39 -11.92 1.93
N ILE A 160 11.04 -10.88 1.17
CA ILE A 160 11.06 -10.88 -0.30
C ILE A 160 11.72 -9.60 -0.80
N GLN A 161 12.67 -9.73 -1.73
CA GLN A 161 13.25 -8.62 -2.47
C GLN A 161 13.03 -8.79 -3.97
N VAL A 162 12.52 -7.73 -4.61
CA VAL A 162 12.29 -7.64 -6.05
C VAL A 162 13.05 -6.41 -6.57
N ARG A 163 13.87 -6.58 -7.61
CA ARG A 163 14.66 -5.49 -8.17
C ARG A 163 14.84 -5.60 -9.69
N ASP A 164 15.62 -4.70 -10.27
CA ASP A 164 15.78 -4.53 -11.71
C ASP A 164 14.40 -4.34 -12.41
N ALA A 165 14.08 -5.13 -13.43
CA ALA A 165 12.81 -5.09 -14.17
C ALA A 165 11.92 -6.31 -13.90
N ALA A 166 12.13 -7.00 -12.76
CA ALA A 166 11.42 -8.21 -12.41
C ALA A 166 9.91 -7.95 -12.19
N ARG A 167 9.08 -8.92 -12.55
CA ARG A 167 7.61 -8.87 -12.45
C ARG A 167 7.11 -10.02 -11.61
N VAL A 168 6.41 -9.71 -10.52
CA VAL A 168 6.05 -10.71 -9.50
C VAL A 168 4.56 -10.68 -9.19
N ALA A 169 3.94 -11.85 -9.12
CA ALA A 169 2.59 -12.03 -8.59
C ALA A 169 2.64 -12.78 -7.26
N LEU A 170 2.05 -12.22 -6.20
CA LEU A 170 1.95 -12.81 -4.87
C LEU A 170 0.48 -13.15 -4.59
N ASN A 171 0.20 -14.39 -4.20
CA ASN A 171 -1.16 -14.84 -3.87
C ASN A 171 -1.12 -15.67 -2.59
N GLY A 172 -1.81 -15.21 -1.53
CA GLY A 172 -1.81 -15.94 -0.25
C GLY A 172 -0.45 -15.96 0.46
N VAL A 173 0.46 -15.05 0.12
CA VAL A 173 1.84 -15.05 0.62
C VAL A 173 1.91 -14.44 2.02
N LYS A 174 2.75 -15.03 2.87
CA LYS A 174 3.06 -14.51 4.20
C LYS A 174 4.52 -14.11 4.32
N SER A 175 4.80 -12.91 4.79
CA SER A 175 6.16 -12.43 5.09
C SER A 175 6.24 -11.99 6.54
N VAL A 176 6.84 -12.82 7.40
CA VAL A 176 6.65 -12.77 8.86
C VAL A 176 7.97 -12.71 9.63
N GLY A 177 8.14 -11.72 10.50
CA GLY A 177 9.26 -11.73 11.45
C GLY A 177 10.63 -11.57 10.80
N ASN A 178 10.72 -10.94 9.62
CA ASN A 178 12.00 -10.76 8.94
C ASN A 178 12.78 -9.57 9.51
N GLY A 179 14.10 -9.65 9.38
CA GLY A 179 15.03 -8.77 10.02
C GLY A 179 15.15 -7.39 9.38
N SER A 180 14.64 -7.24 8.15
CA SER A 180 14.45 -5.95 7.49
C SER A 180 12.99 -5.74 7.04
N TYR A 181 12.70 -5.68 5.73
CA TYR A 181 11.33 -5.50 5.25
C TYR A 181 10.63 -6.84 4.98
N GLY A 182 9.30 -6.86 5.09
CA GLY A 182 8.54 -8.01 4.60
C GLY A 182 8.61 -8.13 3.07
N LEU A 183 8.53 -6.99 2.38
CA LEU A 183 8.70 -6.86 0.93
C LEU A 183 9.51 -5.60 0.60
N ARG A 184 10.57 -5.76 -0.20
CA ARG A 184 11.35 -4.66 -0.76
C ARG A 184 11.26 -4.68 -2.29
N VAL A 185 10.89 -3.56 -2.90
CA VAL A 185 10.83 -3.40 -4.37
C VAL A 185 11.65 -2.18 -4.79
N ARG A 186 12.57 -2.32 -5.75
CA ARG A 186 13.48 -1.23 -6.17
C ARG A 186 13.88 -1.30 -7.63
N GLU A 187 14.61 -0.30 -8.12
CA GLU A 187 15.24 -0.21 -9.44
C GLU A 187 14.29 -0.33 -10.66
N GLY A 188 12.99 -0.56 -10.46
CA GLY A 188 12.00 -0.81 -11.52
C GLY A 188 11.15 -2.06 -11.33
N GLY A 189 11.36 -2.83 -10.25
CA GLY A 189 10.59 -4.02 -9.96
C GLY A 189 9.09 -3.75 -9.86
N GLU A 190 8.28 -4.70 -10.32
CA GLU A 190 6.83 -4.61 -10.32
C GLU A 190 6.22 -5.80 -9.57
N VAL A 191 5.36 -5.51 -8.61
CA VAL A 191 4.70 -6.53 -7.78
C VAL A 191 3.19 -6.34 -7.80
N THR A 192 2.46 -7.44 -8.00
CA THR A 192 1.03 -7.53 -7.75
C THR A 192 0.80 -8.48 -6.59
N GLY A 193 -0.03 -8.12 -5.62
CA GLY A 193 -0.29 -8.94 -4.44
C GLY A 193 -1.77 -9.02 -4.11
N ILE A 194 -2.24 -10.24 -3.85
CA ILE A 194 -3.63 -10.52 -3.49
C ILE A 194 -3.62 -11.37 -2.23
N ASP A 195 -4.49 -11.03 -1.27
CA ASP A 195 -4.70 -11.81 -0.04
C ASP A 195 -3.38 -12.15 0.69
N SER A 196 -2.45 -11.19 0.71
CA SER A 196 -1.09 -11.35 1.25
C SER A 196 -0.91 -10.63 2.58
N SER A 197 -0.04 -11.15 3.44
CA SER A 197 0.12 -10.70 4.83
C SER A 197 1.59 -10.47 5.16
N LEU A 198 1.94 -9.24 5.57
CA LEU A 198 3.29 -8.85 5.95
C LEU A 198 3.30 -8.41 7.41
N VAL A 199 3.86 -9.24 8.29
CA VAL A 199 3.64 -9.13 9.75
C VAL A 199 4.95 -9.11 10.52
N GLY A 200 5.10 -8.18 11.47
CA GLY A 200 6.18 -8.25 12.45
C GLY A 200 7.59 -8.07 11.89
N ASN A 201 7.75 -7.34 10.78
CA ASN A 201 9.05 -7.16 10.14
C ASN A 201 9.80 -5.95 10.75
N ARG A 202 11.09 -6.10 11.06
CA ARG A 202 11.83 -5.17 11.94
C ARG A 202 12.10 -3.78 11.36
N THR A 203 12.39 -3.66 10.07
CA THR A 203 12.63 -2.32 9.47
C THR A 203 11.35 -1.70 8.93
N GLY A 204 10.38 -2.52 8.53
CA GLY A 204 9.08 -2.07 8.06
C GLY A 204 8.35 -3.17 7.33
N GLY A 205 7.09 -2.96 6.98
CA GLY A 205 6.32 -3.95 6.25
C GLY A 205 6.75 -4.01 4.78
N ILE A 206 6.67 -2.87 4.11
CA ILE A 206 6.91 -2.73 2.68
C ILE A 206 7.80 -1.51 2.41
N TRP A 207 8.79 -1.66 1.54
CA TRP A 207 9.61 -0.56 1.03
C TRP A 207 9.65 -0.53 -0.49
N LEU A 208 9.42 0.65 -1.06
CA LEU A 208 9.53 0.93 -2.49
C LEU A 208 10.46 2.11 -2.76
N SER A 209 11.30 2.00 -3.80
CA SER A 209 12.16 3.09 -4.30
C SER A 209 12.22 3.15 -5.83
N ASP A 210 12.94 4.15 -6.33
CA ASP A 210 13.18 4.37 -7.75
C ASP A 210 11.87 4.49 -8.54
N ARG A 211 11.70 3.71 -9.62
CA ARG A 211 10.48 3.64 -10.44
C ARG A 211 9.70 2.34 -10.23
N SER A 212 9.82 1.75 -9.03
CA SER A 212 9.13 0.50 -8.70
C SER A 212 7.61 0.66 -8.59
N ARG A 213 6.89 -0.45 -8.78
CA ARG A 213 5.42 -0.48 -8.71
C ARG A 213 4.91 -1.61 -7.82
N LEU A 214 3.88 -1.30 -7.04
CA LEU A 214 3.16 -2.27 -6.24
C LEU A 214 1.65 -2.07 -6.37
N ASP A 215 0.93 -3.11 -6.78
CA ASP A 215 -0.53 -3.15 -6.75
C ASP A 215 -0.99 -4.20 -5.73
N LEU A 216 -1.69 -3.80 -4.67
CA LEU A 216 -2.16 -4.68 -3.59
C LEU A 216 -3.69 -4.73 -3.48
N VAL A 217 -4.22 -5.92 -3.28
CA VAL A 217 -5.65 -6.16 -3.07
C VAL A 217 -5.85 -7.04 -1.84
N ARG A 218 -6.77 -6.64 -0.94
CA ARG A 218 -7.15 -7.40 0.27
C ARG A 218 -5.94 -7.92 1.07
N SER A 219 -4.93 -7.09 1.21
CA SER A 219 -3.66 -7.46 1.86
C SER A 219 -3.46 -6.66 3.15
N GLU A 220 -2.64 -7.18 4.04
CA GLU A 220 -2.35 -6.55 5.33
C GLU A 220 -0.86 -6.33 5.57
N VAL A 221 -0.55 -5.22 6.23
CA VAL A 221 0.79 -4.86 6.68
C VAL A 221 0.69 -4.43 8.14
N THR A 222 1.14 -5.30 9.05
CA THR A 222 0.86 -5.13 10.47
C THR A 222 2.05 -5.42 11.39
N GLY A 223 2.10 -4.72 12.53
CA GLY A 223 3.01 -5.08 13.61
C GLY A 223 4.51 -4.88 13.30
N SER A 224 4.88 -4.15 12.25
CA SER A 224 6.30 -3.87 11.98
C SER A 224 6.88 -2.90 13.00
N ASP A 225 8.14 -3.07 13.41
CA ASP A 225 8.75 -2.25 14.47
C ASP A 225 8.90 -0.76 14.05
N ARG A 226 8.80 -0.44 12.76
CA ARG A 226 8.85 0.92 12.23
C ARG A 226 7.69 1.20 11.26
N MET A 227 7.96 1.58 10.01
CA MET A 227 6.94 2.01 9.06
C MET A 227 6.15 0.83 8.50
N GLY A 228 4.86 1.02 8.26
CA GLY A 228 4.04 0.06 7.51
C GLY A 228 4.50 0.00 6.04
N LEU A 229 4.24 1.07 5.29
CA LEU A 229 4.69 1.25 3.91
C LEU A 229 5.60 2.48 3.82
N TRP A 230 6.80 2.33 3.27
CA TRP A 230 7.68 3.45 2.93
C TRP A 230 7.94 3.49 1.43
N ILE A 231 7.50 4.56 0.78
CA ILE A 231 7.45 4.71 -0.66
C ILE A 231 8.26 5.96 -1.03
N ARG A 232 9.29 5.80 -1.85
CA ARG A 232 10.27 6.84 -2.15
C ARG A 232 10.40 7.09 -3.64
N ASP A 233 11.10 8.17 -3.97
CA ASP A 233 11.49 8.54 -5.34
C ASP A 233 10.27 8.65 -6.26
N GLU A 234 10.18 7.90 -7.35
CA GLU A 234 9.05 7.91 -8.31
C GLU A 234 8.16 6.67 -8.16
N ALA A 235 8.29 5.92 -7.05
CA ALA A 235 7.60 4.67 -6.87
C ALA A 235 6.07 4.85 -6.77
N THR A 236 5.34 3.86 -7.29
CA THR A 236 3.88 3.90 -7.39
C THR A 236 3.24 2.74 -6.63
N VAL A 237 2.26 3.07 -5.78
CA VAL A 237 1.45 2.09 -5.05
C VAL A 237 -0.04 2.27 -5.39
N THR A 238 -0.69 1.20 -5.81
CA THR A 238 -2.16 1.12 -5.89
C THR A 238 -2.67 0.10 -4.87
N GLY A 239 -3.72 0.44 -4.13
CA GLY A 239 -4.28 -0.43 -3.10
C GLY A 239 -5.81 -0.46 -3.12
N LYS A 240 -6.40 -1.65 -2.97
CA LYS A 240 -7.82 -1.82 -2.70
C LYS A 240 -8.06 -2.75 -1.51
N GLY A 241 -8.80 -2.28 -0.51
CA GLY A 241 -9.11 -3.09 0.66
C GLY A 241 -7.88 -3.49 1.47
N ILE A 242 -6.83 -2.66 1.49
CA ILE A 242 -5.62 -2.95 2.26
C ILE A 242 -5.77 -2.50 3.72
N ARG A 243 -5.09 -3.19 4.64
CA ARG A 243 -5.01 -2.81 6.05
C ARG A 243 -3.57 -2.53 6.44
N VAL A 244 -3.30 -1.35 6.98
CA VAL A 244 -1.98 -0.95 7.49
C VAL A 244 -2.12 -0.56 8.96
N SER A 245 -1.70 -1.43 9.87
CA SER A 245 -1.98 -1.19 11.30
C SER A 245 -0.91 -1.64 12.27
N ASP A 246 -0.94 -1.05 13.46
CA ASP A 246 -0.13 -1.49 14.60
C ASP A 246 1.38 -1.46 14.32
N ASN A 247 1.83 -0.57 13.43
CA ASN A 247 3.24 -0.41 13.11
C ASN A 247 3.88 0.65 14.04
N GLY A 248 5.15 0.45 14.38
CA GLY A 248 5.90 1.23 15.38
C GLY A 248 6.31 2.64 14.96
N SER A 249 5.94 3.08 13.76
CA SER A 249 6.09 4.46 13.29
C SER A 249 4.92 4.86 12.38
N HIS A 250 5.16 5.54 11.25
CA HIS A 250 4.12 5.93 10.30
C HIS A 250 3.43 4.72 9.66
N GLY A 251 2.13 4.82 9.43
CA GLY A 251 1.40 3.81 8.66
C GLY A 251 1.91 3.76 7.22
N ILE A 252 1.77 4.89 6.51
CA ILE A 252 2.27 5.06 5.14
C ILE A 252 3.10 6.34 5.07
N TRP A 253 4.32 6.26 4.55
CA TRP A 253 5.18 7.40 4.26
C TRP A 253 5.51 7.46 2.77
N ALA A 254 4.92 8.44 2.08
CA ALA A 254 5.20 8.76 0.69
C ALA A 254 6.17 9.95 0.63
N GLN A 255 7.36 9.72 0.07
CA GLN A 255 8.46 10.68 0.00
C GLN A 255 8.91 10.89 -1.44
N GLY A 256 9.34 12.11 -1.78
CA GLY A 256 9.89 12.42 -3.10
C GLY A 256 8.77 12.71 -4.10
N GLN A 257 8.74 11.99 -5.22
CA GLN A 257 7.71 12.05 -6.27
C GLN A 257 6.75 10.83 -6.22
N ALA A 258 6.72 10.13 -5.08
CA ALA A 258 5.93 8.92 -4.87
C ALA A 258 4.45 9.15 -5.19
N ARG A 259 3.81 8.11 -5.76
CA ARG A 259 2.40 8.13 -6.15
C ARG A 259 1.65 7.04 -5.40
N VAL A 260 0.61 7.40 -4.67
CA VAL A 260 -0.20 6.44 -3.91
C VAL A 260 -1.68 6.61 -4.25
N SER A 261 -2.35 5.53 -4.61
CA SER A 261 -3.80 5.52 -4.83
C SER A 261 -4.44 4.39 -4.04
N LEU A 262 -5.22 4.72 -3.01
CA LEU A 262 -5.90 3.73 -2.17
C LEU A 262 -7.41 3.89 -2.26
N SER A 263 -8.11 2.76 -2.30
CA SER A 263 -9.57 2.70 -2.22
C SER A 263 -10.03 1.71 -1.16
N GLU A 264 -11.10 2.04 -0.44
CA GLU A 264 -11.76 1.15 0.54
C GLU A 264 -10.78 0.54 1.56
N SER A 265 -9.74 1.30 1.95
CA SER A 265 -8.60 0.80 2.73
C SER A 265 -8.56 1.39 4.14
N ALA A 266 -7.91 0.70 5.08
CA ALA A 266 -7.84 1.10 6.48
C ALA A 266 -6.38 1.29 6.94
N ILE A 267 -6.08 2.44 7.55
CA ILE A 267 -4.79 2.77 8.15
C ILE A 267 -5.07 3.09 9.62
N SER A 268 -4.57 2.32 10.57
CA SER A 268 -4.93 2.56 11.98
C SER A 268 -3.93 2.11 13.01
N ALA A 269 -3.94 2.73 14.19
CA ALA A 269 -3.11 2.29 15.33
C ALA A 269 -1.59 2.31 15.07
N ASN A 270 -1.14 3.08 14.10
CA ASN A 270 0.29 3.25 13.87
C ASN A 270 0.81 4.28 14.90
N ALA A 271 2.03 4.08 15.40
CA ALA A 271 2.53 4.85 16.55
C ALA A 271 2.65 6.35 16.27
N ASP A 272 2.91 6.72 15.00
CA ASP A 272 3.03 8.11 14.55
C ASP A 272 1.86 8.50 13.63
N THR A 273 2.11 9.34 12.62
CA THR A 273 1.11 9.76 11.63
C THR A 273 0.60 8.58 10.78
N GLY A 274 -0.71 8.57 10.50
CA GLY A 274 -1.34 7.55 9.67
C GLY A 274 -0.79 7.55 8.25
N LEU A 275 -0.85 8.70 7.58
CA LEU A 275 -0.31 8.92 6.24
C LEU A 275 0.53 10.20 6.19
N VAL A 276 1.77 10.09 5.73
CA VAL A 276 2.70 11.20 5.51
C VAL A 276 3.01 11.36 4.04
N LEU A 277 2.93 12.59 3.52
CA LEU A 277 3.40 13.00 2.21
C LEU A 277 4.46 14.10 2.35
N GLU A 278 5.63 13.87 1.76
CA GLU A 278 6.73 14.84 1.73
C GLU A 278 7.38 14.91 0.34
N GLY A 279 7.86 16.08 -0.05
CA GLY A 279 8.42 16.32 -1.40
C GLY A 279 7.37 16.87 -2.35
N GLY A 280 7.20 16.26 -3.52
CA GLY A 280 6.25 16.67 -4.57
C GLY A 280 5.30 15.56 -5.04
N GLY A 281 5.23 14.46 -4.30
CA GLY A 281 4.41 13.29 -4.61
C GLY A 281 2.90 13.55 -4.57
N ARG A 282 2.14 12.56 -5.02
CA ARG A 282 0.67 12.60 -5.09
C ARG A 282 0.04 11.44 -4.35
N VAL A 283 -0.95 11.71 -3.50
CA VAL A 283 -1.78 10.68 -2.89
C VAL A 283 -3.26 10.92 -3.16
N THR A 284 -3.96 9.86 -3.53
CA THR A 284 -5.42 9.82 -3.67
C THR A 284 -5.99 8.74 -2.79
N LEU A 285 -6.95 9.10 -1.94
CA LEU A 285 -7.67 8.19 -1.05
C LEU A 285 -9.16 8.27 -1.38
N ILE A 286 -9.80 7.11 -1.62
CA ILE A 286 -11.23 7.03 -1.94
C ILE A 286 -11.92 6.08 -0.97
N GLY A 287 -12.82 6.58 -0.13
CA GLY A 287 -13.54 5.77 0.86
C GLY A 287 -12.60 5.08 1.86
N CYS A 288 -11.46 5.70 2.17
CA CYS A 288 -10.47 5.16 3.10
C CYS A 288 -10.78 5.56 4.55
N ARG A 289 -10.30 4.75 5.49
CA ARG A 289 -10.42 5.01 6.92
C ARG A 289 -9.03 5.18 7.54
N ILE A 290 -8.79 6.30 8.20
CA ILE A 290 -7.54 6.60 8.92
C ILE A 290 -7.89 6.90 10.38
N GLU A 291 -7.46 6.04 11.29
CA GLU A 291 -7.92 6.09 12.68
C GLU A 291 -6.81 5.89 13.71
N ARG A 292 -6.92 6.51 14.88
CA ARG A 292 -6.00 6.25 16.02
C ARG A 292 -4.54 6.41 15.62
N ALA A 293 -4.20 7.57 15.09
CA ALA A 293 -2.84 7.97 14.69
C ALA A 293 -2.42 9.24 15.44
N TRP A 294 -1.14 9.63 15.36
CA TRP A 294 -0.70 10.92 15.90
C TRP A 294 -1.40 12.08 15.17
N ASP A 295 -0.96 12.37 13.95
CA ASP A 295 -1.77 13.08 12.95
C ASP A 295 -2.47 12.02 12.09
N GLY A 296 -3.70 12.28 11.64
CA GLY A 296 -4.35 11.38 10.67
C GLY A 296 -3.59 11.38 9.34
N ILE A 297 -3.51 12.56 8.72
CA ILE A 297 -2.76 12.81 7.48
C ILE A 297 -1.88 14.03 7.66
N TYR A 298 -0.62 13.95 7.24
CA TYR A 298 0.27 15.10 7.07
C TYR A 298 0.71 15.22 5.60
N ALA A 299 0.49 16.39 4.99
CA ALA A 299 0.94 16.72 3.65
C ALA A 299 1.80 17.99 3.66
N GLY A 300 3.09 17.83 3.38
CA GLY A 300 4.06 18.93 3.35
C GLY A 300 4.70 19.14 1.96
N GLY A 301 5.64 20.09 1.87
CA GLY A 301 6.39 20.35 0.64
C GLY A 301 5.52 20.93 -0.48
N THR A 302 5.55 20.34 -1.67
CA THR A 302 4.74 20.69 -2.85
C THR A 302 3.80 19.54 -3.25
N THR A 303 3.44 18.70 -2.28
CA THR A 303 2.63 17.48 -2.49
C THR A 303 1.21 17.78 -2.95
N GLN A 304 0.56 16.78 -3.55
CA GLN A 304 -0.84 16.82 -3.97
C GLN A 304 -1.63 15.72 -3.25
N LEU A 305 -2.52 16.12 -2.35
CA LEU A 305 -3.40 15.22 -1.61
C LEU A 305 -4.83 15.34 -2.13
N ARG A 306 -5.48 14.21 -2.42
CA ARG A 306 -6.94 14.13 -2.60
C ARG A 306 -7.52 13.08 -1.68
N VAL A 307 -8.52 13.45 -0.91
CA VAL A 307 -9.30 12.56 -0.06
C VAL A 307 -10.76 12.70 -0.42
N GLU A 308 -11.38 11.62 -0.86
CA GLU A 308 -12.76 11.59 -1.32
C GLU A 308 -13.54 10.50 -0.58
N GLY A 309 -14.47 10.92 0.26
CA GLY A 309 -15.20 10.00 1.12
C GLY A 309 -14.32 9.33 2.18
N GLY A 310 -14.98 8.64 3.10
CA GLY A 310 -14.31 7.89 4.17
C GLY A 310 -14.20 8.67 5.47
N THR A 311 -13.29 8.24 6.34
CA THR A 311 -13.25 8.69 7.74
C THR A 311 -11.82 8.93 8.19
N ILE A 312 -11.57 10.11 8.77
CA ILE A 312 -10.35 10.42 9.53
C ILE A 312 -10.81 10.62 10.96
N ALA A 313 -10.37 9.78 11.90
CA ALA A 313 -10.87 9.86 13.25
C ALA A 313 -9.89 9.51 14.35
N ASP A 314 -10.20 10.03 15.54
CA ASP A 314 -9.56 9.70 16.79
C ASP A 314 -8.04 9.93 16.72
N SER A 315 -7.63 11.03 16.07
CA SER A 315 -6.22 11.43 15.97
C SER A 315 -5.76 12.12 17.25
N ARG A 316 -4.55 11.80 17.72
CA ARG A 316 -4.02 12.41 18.95
C ARG A 316 -3.80 13.92 18.80
N TRP A 317 -3.47 14.37 17.59
CA TRP A 317 -3.24 15.76 17.26
C TRP A 317 -4.16 16.21 16.13
N ASP A 318 -3.66 16.53 14.92
CA ASP A 318 -4.51 17.04 13.84
C ASP A 318 -5.10 15.89 13.02
N GLY A 319 -6.36 16.01 12.58
CA GLY A 319 -6.96 15.07 11.65
C GLY A 319 -6.25 15.09 10.30
N ILE A 320 -6.20 16.28 9.68
CA ILE A 320 -5.46 16.53 8.44
C ILE A 320 -4.64 17.80 8.61
N ARG A 321 -3.31 17.68 8.51
CA ARG A 321 -2.37 18.81 8.51
C ARG A 321 -1.78 19.01 7.12
N VAL A 322 -1.89 20.22 6.59
CA VAL A 322 -1.35 20.61 5.29
C VAL A 322 -0.43 21.82 5.44
N GLY A 323 0.80 21.73 4.93
CA GLY A 323 1.82 22.76 5.08
C GLY A 323 2.71 22.95 3.84
N GLY A 324 3.64 23.89 3.93
CA GLY A 324 4.53 24.24 2.81
C GLY A 324 3.75 24.92 1.69
N SER A 325 3.87 24.40 0.47
CA SER A 325 3.11 24.80 -0.73
C SER A 325 2.29 23.63 -1.27
N ALA A 326 1.88 22.71 -0.38
CA ALA A 326 1.10 21.53 -0.74
C ALA A 326 -0.33 21.93 -1.19
N ARG A 327 -0.93 21.08 -2.00
CA ARG A 327 -2.32 21.20 -2.46
C ARG A 327 -3.14 20.06 -1.87
N ALA A 328 -4.29 20.36 -1.27
CA ALA A 328 -5.19 19.34 -0.73
C ALA A 328 -6.65 19.56 -1.15
N GLU A 329 -7.28 18.52 -1.69
CA GLU A 329 -8.72 18.45 -1.95
C GLU A 329 -9.36 17.43 -1.00
N ILE A 330 -10.27 17.87 -0.14
CA ILE A 330 -10.95 17.04 0.86
C ILE A 330 -12.46 17.14 0.60
N VAL A 331 -13.07 16.02 0.22
CA VAL A 331 -14.44 16.00 -0.33
C VAL A 331 -15.24 14.89 0.33
N GLY A 332 -16.45 15.18 0.84
CA GLY A 332 -17.37 14.13 1.29
C GLY A 332 -16.88 13.33 2.49
N CYS A 333 -15.94 13.86 3.28
CA CYS A 333 -15.25 13.11 4.34
C CYS A 333 -15.94 13.28 5.70
N THR A 334 -15.80 12.28 6.57
CA THR A 334 -16.07 12.44 8.01
C THR A 334 -14.75 12.61 8.76
N ILE A 335 -14.51 13.78 9.35
CA ILE A 335 -13.31 14.10 10.12
C ILE A 335 -13.76 14.33 11.57
N ARG A 336 -13.55 13.34 12.44
CA ARG A 336 -14.15 13.37 13.78
C ARG A 336 -13.17 13.00 14.89
N GLY A 337 -13.22 13.74 15.99
CA GLY A 337 -12.54 13.35 17.22
C GLY A 337 -11.01 13.46 17.17
N GLY A 338 -10.46 14.25 18.07
CA GLY A 338 -9.01 14.29 18.29
C GLY A 338 -8.57 15.43 19.19
N GLY A 339 -7.26 15.54 19.39
CA GLY A 339 -6.66 16.48 20.36
C GLY A 339 -6.29 17.86 19.79
N GLY A 340 -6.19 17.99 18.46
CA GLY A 340 -5.79 19.21 17.77
C GLY A 340 -6.93 19.81 16.94
N SER A 341 -6.65 20.07 15.66
CA SER A 341 -7.63 20.57 14.71
C SER A 341 -8.12 19.47 13.78
N GLY A 342 -9.39 19.52 13.37
CA GLY A 342 -9.89 18.60 12.33
C GLY A 342 -9.12 18.77 11.03
N VAL A 343 -8.99 20.02 10.57
CA VAL A 343 -8.11 20.41 9.46
C VAL A 343 -7.21 21.57 9.91
N CYS A 344 -5.89 21.41 9.76
CA CYS A 344 -4.88 22.41 10.09
C CYS A 344 -4.09 22.80 8.83
N VAL A 345 -4.07 24.08 8.48
CA VAL A 345 -3.38 24.58 7.28
C VAL A 345 -2.40 25.68 7.65
N VAL A 346 -1.16 25.55 7.17
CA VAL A 346 -0.06 26.48 7.46
C VAL A 346 0.76 26.81 6.21
N GLY A 347 1.55 27.88 6.25
CA GLY A 347 2.43 28.26 5.16
C GLY A 347 1.67 28.81 3.95
N SER A 348 2.03 28.34 2.75
CA SER A 348 1.44 28.75 1.46
C SER A 348 0.61 27.61 0.84
N ALA A 349 0.12 26.69 1.65
CA ALA A 349 -0.68 25.56 1.18
C ALA A 349 -2.02 26.03 0.60
N GLU A 350 -2.47 25.35 -0.45
CA GLU A 350 -3.78 25.57 -1.08
C GLU A 350 -4.70 24.41 -0.73
N VAL A 351 -5.73 24.68 0.07
CA VAL A 351 -6.63 23.65 0.58
C VAL A 351 -8.07 23.98 0.21
N GLU A 352 -8.77 22.98 -0.30
CA GLU A 352 -10.22 23.00 -0.51
C GLU A 352 -10.87 21.89 0.33
N VAL A 353 -11.87 22.26 1.13
CA VAL A 353 -12.68 21.32 1.92
C VAL A 353 -14.15 21.51 1.58
N ARG A 354 -14.81 20.48 1.06
CA ARG A 354 -16.23 20.57 0.69
C ARG A 354 -17.04 19.36 1.10
N ASP A 355 -18.33 19.58 1.32
CA ASP A 355 -19.35 18.55 1.59
C ASP A 355 -18.95 17.56 2.69
N SER A 356 -18.16 18.00 3.68
CA SER A 356 -17.58 17.16 4.71
C SER A 356 -18.19 17.41 6.08
N ARG A 357 -18.17 16.40 6.96
CA ARG A 357 -18.57 16.49 8.37
C ARG A 357 -17.32 16.65 9.23
N ILE A 358 -17.18 17.75 9.96
CA ILE A 358 -16.03 18.04 10.83
C ILE A 358 -16.54 18.27 12.26
N GLU A 359 -16.31 17.31 13.14
CA GLU A 359 -16.95 17.32 14.46
C GLU A 359 -16.09 16.81 15.60
N SER A 360 -16.42 17.26 16.81
CA SER A 360 -15.75 16.82 18.05
C SER A 360 -14.25 17.11 18.09
N TRP A 361 -13.83 18.26 17.56
CA TRP A 361 -12.47 18.77 17.67
C TRP A 361 -12.39 20.00 18.56
N PRO A 362 -11.29 20.22 19.31
CA PRO A 362 -11.03 21.51 19.92
C PRO A 362 -11.15 22.67 18.92
N ILE A 363 -10.59 22.50 17.71
CA ILE A 363 -10.77 23.42 16.58
C ILE A 363 -11.24 22.62 15.36
N GLY A 364 -12.36 22.98 14.74
CA GLY A 364 -12.83 22.32 13.52
C GLY A 364 -11.83 22.51 12.37
N VAL A 365 -11.60 23.77 11.97
CA VAL A 365 -10.62 24.16 10.96
C VAL A 365 -9.77 25.31 11.47
N LEU A 366 -8.45 25.11 11.48
CA LEU A 366 -7.43 26.11 11.76
C LEU A 366 -6.67 26.44 10.48
N SER A 367 -6.67 27.69 10.06
CA SER A 367 -5.84 28.17 8.95
C SER A 367 -4.95 29.33 9.39
N LEU A 368 -3.65 29.06 9.50
CA LEU A 368 -2.60 30.06 9.64
C LEU A 368 -1.85 30.26 8.32
N ALA A 369 -2.45 29.82 7.21
CA ALA A 369 -1.88 29.94 5.89
C ALA A 369 -2.04 31.35 5.32
N VAL A 370 -1.10 31.74 4.46
CA VAL A 370 -1.11 33.01 3.74
C VAL A 370 -2.29 33.07 2.76
N LEU A 371 -2.62 31.95 2.13
CA LEU A 371 -3.75 31.84 1.22
C LEU A 371 -5.01 31.42 1.98
N PRO A 372 -6.18 32.02 1.69
CA PRO A 372 -7.43 31.61 2.32
C PRO A 372 -7.80 30.20 1.89
N LEU A 373 -8.21 29.39 2.85
CA LEU A 373 -8.78 28.07 2.60
C LEU A 373 -10.12 28.21 1.86
N ARG A 374 -10.39 27.32 0.90
CA ARG A 374 -11.60 27.33 0.06
C ARG A 374 -12.56 26.20 0.39
N GLY A 375 -13.80 26.35 -0.04
CA GLY A 375 -14.82 25.30 -0.02
C GLY A 375 -16.10 25.74 0.68
N GLU A 376 -17.06 24.82 0.76
CA GLU A 376 -18.43 25.06 1.19
C GLU A 376 -19.13 23.74 1.57
N GLY A 377 -20.35 23.84 2.10
CA GLY A 377 -21.21 22.67 2.35
C GLY A 377 -20.76 21.79 3.52
N ASN A 378 -19.79 22.24 4.34
CA ASN A 378 -19.29 21.43 5.44
C ASN A 378 -20.19 21.54 6.69
N ASP A 379 -20.60 20.39 7.24
CA ASP A 379 -21.33 20.33 8.51
C ASP A 379 -20.32 20.33 9.67
N MET A 380 -20.39 21.35 10.51
CA MET A 380 -19.53 21.48 11.69
C MET A 380 -20.36 21.40 12.96
N ALA A 381 -19.95 20.50 13.87
CA ALA A 381 -20.73 20.16 15.05
C ALA A 381 -19.83 19.84 16.24
N ALA A 382 -20.26 20.21 17.45
CA ALA A 382 -19.60 19.79 18.69
C ALA A 382 -18.08 20.09 18.73
N ASN A 383 -17.61 21.06 17.95
CA ASN A 383 -16.25 21.56 18.04
C ASN A 383 -16.17 22.60 19.16
N GLY A 384 -14.98 22.82 19.73
CA GLY A 384 -14.74 23.94 20.63
C GLY A 384 -14.91 25.28 19.89
N VAL A 385 -14.22 25.43 18.75
CA VAL A 385 -14.43 26.51 17.79
C VAL A 385 -14.44 25.93 16.38
N ASP A 386 -15.44 26.25 15.57
CA ASP A 386 -15.56 25.70 14.21
C ASP A 386 -14.45 26.19 13.27
N LEU A 387 -14.19 27.50 13.25
CA LEU A 387 -13.29 28.14 12.29
C LEU A 387 -12.35 29.13 13.00
N VAL A 388 -11.04 28.99 12.80
CA VAL A 388 -10.01 29.89 13.36
C VAL A 388 -8.99 30.28 12.29
N GLY A 389 -8.72 31.59 12.19
CA GLY A 389 -7.68 32.15 11.33
C GLY A 389 -8.17 32.55 9.93
N ASN A 390 -7.33 32.38 8.91
CA ASN A 390 -7.60 32.77 7.53
C ASN A 390 -8.54 31.77 6.83
N VAL A 391 -9.79 31.74 7.30
CA VAL A 391 -10.87 30.85 6.86
C VAL A 391 -12.15 31.65 6.66
N PRO A 392 -12.84 31.52 5.50
CA PRO A 392 -14.11 32.20 5.28
C PRO A 392 -15.23 31.53 6.07
N GLY A 393 -16.17 32.32 6.58
CA GLY A 393 -17.35 31.80 7.30
C GLY A 393 -18.25 30.91 6.43
N THR A 394 -18.19 31.07 5.10
CA THR A 394 -18.91 30.24 4.12
C THR A 394 -18.40 28.81 4.03
N LEU A 395 -17.25 28.51 4.65
CA LEU A 395 -16.71 27.15 4.68
C LEU A 395 -17.69 26.17 5.35
N ARG A 396 -18.43 26.64 6.37
CA ARG A 396 -19.43 25.83 7.08
C ARG A 396 -20.83 26.14 6.60
N THR A 397 -21.70 25.14 6.61
CA THR A 397 -23.13 25.31 6.40
C THR A 397 -23.72 26.06 7.60
N PRO A 398 -24.36 27.23 7.41
CA PRO A 398 -24.99 27.98 8.51
C PRO A 398 -26.12 27.17 9.14
N ARG A 399 -26.08 26.99 10.46
CA ARG A 399 -27.17 26.33 11.22
C ARG A 399 -28.27 27.28 11.66
N LEU A 400 -27.92 28.54 11.84
CA LEU A 400 -28.82 29.63 12.23
C LEU A 400 -28.51 30.85 11.36
N ALA A 401 -29.52 31.70 11.14
CA ALA A 401 -29.29 33.01 10.56
C ALA A 401 -28.38 33.82 11.50
N PRO A 402 -27.35 34.52 10.97
CA PRO A 402 -26.48 35.36 11.79
C PRO A 402 -27.32 36.46 12.45
N SER A 403 -27.25 36.58 13.77
CA SER A 403 -27.90 37.66 14.52
C SER A 403 -27.11 38.99 14.43
N VAL A 404 -25.83 38.92 14.07
CA VAL A 404 -24.92 40.06 13.88
C VAL A 404 -23.89 39.71 12.80
N SER A 405 -23.56 40.67 11.94
CA SER A 405 -22.60 40.50 10.84
C SER A 405 -21.14 40.73 11.25
N GLU A 406 -20.90 41.47 12.34
CA GLU A 406 -19.58 41.78 12.90
C GLU A 406 -19.74 41.86 14.43
N ALA A 407 -18.78 41.28 15.18
CA ALA A 407 -18.66 41.44 16.62
C ALA A 407 -17.26 41.95 16.94
N ARG A 408 -17.15 43.01 17.74
CA ARG A 408 -15.86 43.57 18.18
C ARG A 408 -15.56 43.10 19.60
N PHE A 409 -14.36 42.56 19.83
CA PHE A 409 -13.95 42.06 21.14
C PHE A 409 -12.79 42.90 21.74
N PRO A 410 -12.79 43.21 23.05
CA PRO A 410 -13.86 42.92 24.00
C PRO A 410 -15.13 43.70 23.65
N ASP A 411 -16.25 43.01 23.72
CA ASP A 411 -17.55 43.60 23.43
C ASP A 411 -17.94 44.45 24.65
N PRO A 412 -18.24 45.76 24.51
CA PRO A 412 -18.66 46.59 25.64
C PRO A 412 -19.89 46.06 26.39
N GLN A 413 -20.64 45.12 25.79
CA GLN A 413 -21.82 44.48 26.37
C GLN A 413 -21.51 43.22 27.20
N TYR A 414 -20.28 42.68 27.17
CA TYR A 414 -19.91 41.42 27.84
C TYR A 414 -18.71 41.57 28.79
#